data_AF-A0A4Q3VPE3-F1
#
_entry.id   AF-A0A4Q3VPE3-F1
#
_cell.length_a   1.000
_cell.length_b   1.000
_cell.length_c   1.000
_cell.angle_alpha   90.00
_cell.angle_beta   90.00
_cell.angle_gamma   90.00
#
_symmetry.space_group_name_H-M   'P 1'
#
loop_
_entity.id
_entity.type
_entity.pdbx_description
1 polymer ?
#
loop_
_entity_poly.entity_id
_entity_poly.type
_entity_poly.pdbx_seq_one_letter_code
_entity_poly.pdbx_strand_id
1 'polypeptide(L)' 'MKRTANAVWNGDLKTGKGTISTQSKGLSDTQYSFGTRFGDGVA' A
#
# COMPACT_ATOMS: atom_id res chain seq x y z
N MET A 1 -10.78 -20.16 5.99
CA MET A 1 -10.16 -19.50 4.82
C MET A 1 -9.09 -18.54 5.32
N LYS A 2 -7.83 -18.62 4.85
CA LYS A 2 -6.76 -17.67 5.20
C LYS A 2 -6.61 -16.68 4.03
N ARG A 3 -6.82 -15.39 4.27
CA ARG A 3 -6.62 -14.33 3.26
C ARG A 3 -5.23 -13.74 3.44
N THR A 4 -4.46 -13.65 2.36
CA THR A 4 -3.11 -13.07 2.37
C THR A 4 -3.02 -11.84 1.47
N ALA A 5 -2.12 -10.94 1.82
CA ALA A 5 -1.74 -9.78 1.04
C ALA A 5 -0.23 -9.59 1.12
N ASN A 6 0.37 -9.10 0.04
CA ASN A 6 1.78 -8.79 -0.05
C ASN A 6 1.94 -7.29 -0.31
N ALA A 7 2.94 -6.68 0.31
CA ALA A 7 3.31 -5.30 0.06
C ALA A 7 4.81 -5.21 -0.18
N VAL A 8 5.19 -4.44 -1.20
CA VAL A 8 6.60 -4.12 -1.51
C VAL A 8 6.79 -2.63 -1.32
N TRP A 9 7.83 -2.24 -0.58
CA TRP A 9 8.17 -0.84 -0.32
C TRP A 9 9.60 -0.55 -0.75
N ASN A 10 9.79 0.55 -1.47
CA ASN A 10 11.09 1.02 -1.92
C ASN A 10 11.33 2.45 -1.45
N GLY A 11 12.46 2.68 -0.79
CA GLY A 11 12.86 3.98 -0.24
C GLY A 11 12.54 4.15 1.24
N ASP A 12 12.61 5.39 1.72
CA ASP A 12 12.37 5.71 3.13
C ASP A 12 10.87 5.69 3.51
N LEU A 13 10.55 5.91 4.78
CA LEU A 13 9.18 5.83 5.28
C LEU A 13 8.23 6.89 4.68
N LYS A 14 8.69 8.13 4.45
CA LYS A 14 7.83 9.27 4.08
C LYS A 14 7.75 9.49 2.57
N THR A 15 8.89 9.38 1.90
CA THR A 15 9.05 9.63 0.46
C THR A 15 9.08 8.35 -0.37
N GLY A 16 9.24 7.20 0.30
CA GLY A 16 9.19 5.90 -0.35
C GLY A 16 7.87 5.63 -1.05
N LYS A 17 7.93 4.72 -2.00
CA LYS A 17 6.79 4.27 -2.80
C LYS A 17 6.64 2.78 -2.62
N GLY A 18 5.40 2.34 -2.44
CA GLY A 18 5.09 0.93 -2.38
C GLY A 18 3.93 0.53 -3.28
N THR A 19 3.78 -0.77 -3.41
CA THR A 19 2.63 -1.40 -4.05
C THR A 19 2.07 -2.48 -3.14
N ILE A 20 0.76 -2.68 -3.20
CA ILE A 20 0.05 -3.74 -2.47
C ILE A 20 -0.73 -4.62 -3.44
N SER A 21 -0.63 -5.93 -3.20
CA SER A 21 -1.33 -6.97 -3.97
C SER A 21 -2.02 -7.93 -3.02
N THR A 22 -3.27 -8.26 -3.33
CA THR A 22 -4.12 -9.16 -2.55
C THR A 22 -4.35 -10.46 -3.30
N GLN A 23 -4.50 -11.56 -2.57
CA GLN A 23 -4.72 -12.88 -3.19
C GLN A 23 -5.98 -12.93 -4.08
N SER A 24 -7.01 -12.17 -3.74
CA SER A 24 -8.26 -12.07 -4.52
C SER A 24 -8.15 -11.20 -5.77
N LYS A 25 -6.98 -10.57 -6.02
CA LYS A 25 -6.74 -9.58 -7.09
C LYS A 25 -7.61 -8.32 -7.03
N GLY A 26 -8.38 -8.10 -5.97
CA GLY A 26 -9.15 -6.87 -5.79
C GLY A 26 -8.25 -5.63 -5.69
N LEU A 27 -7.04 -5.82 -5.13
CA LEU A 27 -5.91 -4.93 -5.25
C LEU A 27 -4.78 -5.70 -5.92
N SER A 28 -4.31 -5.22 -7.07
CA SER A 28 -3.19 -5.77 -7.84
C SER A 28 -2.24 -4.64 -8.18
N ASP A 29 -1.01 -4.72 -7.65
CA ASP A 29 0.07 -3.73 -7.78
C ASP A 29 -0.41 -2.30 -7.56
N THR A 30 -1.36 -2.16 -6.63
CA THR A 30 -2.03 -0.88 -6.38
C THR A 30 -1.06 0.02 -5.64
N GLN A 31 -0.91 1.26 -6.13
CA GLN A 31 -0.02 2.23 -5.54
C GLN A 31 -0.38 2.47 -4.07
N TYR A 32 0.64 2.48 -3.24
CA TYR A 32 0.53 2.63 -1.82
C TYR A 32 1.66 3.54 -1.33
N SER A 33 1.33 4.64 -0.66
CA SER A 33 2.32 5.59 -0.14
C SER A 33 1.96 6.07 1.27
N PHE A 34 2.96 6.61 1.98
CA PHE A 34 2.79 7.18 3.31
C PHE A 34 1.78 8.32 3.28
N GLY A 35 1.87 9.20 2.28
CA GLY A 35 0.89 10.27 2.05
C GLY A 35 -0.54 9.75 1.80
N THR A 36 -0.73 8.64 1.10
CA THR A 36 -2.10 8.09 0.93
C THR A 36 -2.67 7.44 2.20
N ARG A 37 -1.82 6.97 3.12
CA ARG A 37 -2.22 6.31 4.38
C ARG A 37 -2.35 7.27 5.56
N PHE A 38 -1.47 8.25 5.62
CA PHE A 38 -1.25 9.14 6.76
C PHE A 38 -1.27 10.62 6.34
N GLY A 39 -1.45 10.93 5.06
CA GLY A 39 -1.59 12.29 4.58
C GLY A 39 -2.83 12.92 5.18
N ASP A 40 -2.66 14.19 5.54
CA ASP A 40 -3.48 14.99 6.44
C ASP A 40 -4.96 14.60 6.41
N GLY A 41 -5.48 14.32 7.60
CA GLY A 41 -6.85 13.89 7.83
C GLY A 41 -7.83 14.67 6.97
N VAL A 42 -8.71 13.91 6.33
CA VAL A 42 -9.91 14.40 5.65
C VAL A 42 -10.51 15.56 6.46
N ALA A 43 -10.48 16.77 5.89
CA ALA A 43 -11.34 17.86 6.31
C ALA A 43 -12.79 17.54 5.91
#